data_AF-A0A812P9S6-F1
#
_entry.id   AF-A0A812P9S6-F1
#
_cell.length_a   1.000
_cell.length_b   1.000
_cell.length_c   1.000
_cell.angle_alpha   90.00
_cell.angle_beta   90.00
_cell.angle_gamma   90.00
#
_symmetry.space_group_name_H-M   'P 1'
#
loop_
_entity.id
_entity.type
_entity.pdbx_description
1 polymer ?
#
loop_
_entity_poly.entity_id
_entity_poly.type
_entity_poly.pdbx_seq_one_letter_code
_entity_poly.pdbx_strand_id
1 'polypeptide(L)'
;YISNTYFADHCLKFDGVCIEPNTDYHSELITKRRCAVVKTCIAEQKKDVTFVLQGPFGGIESERKVLKKTATGGKRTTMTCQTLSDVFKAHEMTHIDFMSLDVEGAELACLEGIDWNIVTIDTILVEGNDNSFQKVAELLTSRGYVNATQLHRDVFFVHRSMAGLLQKVEVWNREVCPRINEALRPGMIRYYSCP
;
A
#
# COMPACT_ATOMS: atom_id res chain seq x y z
N TYR A 1 11.36 -13.73 -2.09
CA TYR A 1 10.18 -12.88 -1.83
C TYR A 1 10.65 -11.47 -1.51
N ILE A 2 10.04 -10.45 -2.12
CA ILE A 2 10.25 -9.03 -1.83
C ILE A 2 9.08 -8.58 -0.96
N SER A 3 9.33 -7.76 0.06
CA SER A 3 8.32 -7.36 1.02
C SER A 3 8.54 -5.94 1.53
N ASN A 4 7.56 -5.08 1.33
CA ASN A 4 7.59 -3.68 1.78
C ASN A 4 7.68 -3.57 3.32
N THR A 5 7.22 -4.58 4.06
CA THR A 5 7.06 -4.53 5.52
C THR A 5 7.81 -5.62 6.30
N TYR A 6 8.80 -6.30 5.70
CA TYR A 6 9.50 -7.40 6.41
C TYR A 6 10.36 -6.86 7.57
N PHE A 7 11.04 -5.73 7.35
CA PHE A 7 11.79 -5.04 8.39
C PHE A 7 10.88 -4.56 9.53
N ALA A 8 9.69 -4.03 9.22
CA ALA A 8 8.72 -3.62 10.23
C ALA A 8 8.25 -4.81 11.09
N ASP A 9 7.91 -5.93 10.45
CA ASP A 9 7.46 -7.16 11.12
C ASP A 9 8.56 -7.78 12.01
N HIS A 10 9.80 -7.90 11.52
CA HIS A 10 10.87 -8.61 12.23
C HIS A 10 11.74 -7.74 13.12
N CYS A 11 12.11 -6.55 12.68
CA CYS A 11 13.09 -5.71 13.37
C CYS A 11 12.39 -4.70 14.28
N LEU A 12 11.32 -4.07 13.79
CA LEU A 12 10.53 -3.11 14.59
C LEU A 12 9.43 -3.77 15.41
N LYS A 13 9.21 -5.07 15.19
CA LYS A 13 8.23 -5.89 15.90
C LYS A 13 6.79 -5.39 15.79
N PHE A 14 6.44 -4.77 14.66
CA PHE A 14 5.07 -4.34 14.41
C PHE A 14 4.12 -5.54 14.55
N ASP A 15 2.97 -5.30 15.16
CA ASP A 15 1.86 -6.24 15.18
C ASP A 15 0.83 -5.82 14.12
N GLY A 16 0.23 -6.77 13.43
CA GLY A 16 -0.69 -6.45 12.35
C GLY A 16 -1.00 -7.60 11.42
N VAL A 17 -1.36 -7.25 10.18
CA VAL A 17 -1.82 -8.20 9.16
C VAL A 17 -1.08 -7.97 7.82
N CYS A 18 -0.71 -9.07 7.17
CA CYS A 18 -0.22 -9.08 5.79
C CYS A 18 -1.32 -9.68 4.90
N ILE A 19 -1.87 -8.88 3.99
CA ILE A 19 -2.89 -9.31 3.05
C ILE A 19 -2.20 -9.68 1.74
N GLU A 20 -2.31 -10.94 1.30
CA GLU A 20 -1.66 -11.45 0.09
C GLU A 20 -2.58 -12.44 -0.65
N PRO A 21 -3.19 -12.05 -1.78
CA PRO A 21 -4.01 -12.96 -2.58
C PRO A 21 -3.20 -13.99 -3.37
N ASN A 22 -1.94 -13.72 -3.72
CA ASN A 22 -1.16 -14.58 -4.59
C ASN A 22 -0.71 -15.85 -3.85
N THR A 23 -1.28 -16.98 -4.26
CA THR A 23 -1.03 -18.29 -3.65
C THR A 23 0.42 -18.74 -3.72
N ASP A 24 1.18 -18.24 -4.70
CA ASP A 24 2.58 -18.59 -4.88
C ASP A 24 3.47 -18.08 -3.73
N TYR A 25 2.98 -17.09 -2.95
CA TYR A 25 3.71 -16.51 -1.82
C TYR A 25 3.29 -17.05 -0.46
N HIS A 26 2.18 -17.79 -0.37
CA HIS A 26 1.59 -18.18 0.93
C HIS A 26 2.52 -19.05 1.77
N SER A 27 3.18 -20.04 1.18
CA SER A 27 4.06 -20.95 1.94
C SER A 27 5.23 -20.23 2.59
N GLU A 28 5.87 -19.31 1.86
CA GLU A 28 6.94 -18.49 2.40
C GLU A 28 6.42 -17.48 3.43
N LEU A 29 5.29 -16.82 3.14
CA LEU A 29 4.74 -15.80 4.04
C LEU A 29 4.34 -16.36 5.39
N ILE A 30 3.66 -17.51 5.42
CA ILE A 30 3.22 -18.15 6.66
C ILE A 30 4.42 -18.56 7.53
N THR A 31 5.53 -18.94 6.91
CA THR A 31 6.73 -19.42 7.63
C THR A 31 7.67 -18.27 8.01
N LYS A 32 7.67 -17.18 7.24
CA LYS A 32 8.60 -16.06 7.42
C LYS A 32 7.99 -14.87 8.12
N ARG A 33 6.67 -14.68 8.19
CA ARG A 33 6.04 -13.55 8.89
C ARG A 33 5.79 -13.87 10.36
N ARG A 34 5.88 -12.86 11.23
CA ARG A 34 5.34 -12.96 12.61
C ARG A 34 3.86 -12.59 12.66
N CYS A 35 3.45 -11.64 11.83
CA CYS A 35 2.08 -11.17 11.71
C CYS A 35 1.15 -12.20 11.02
N ALA A 36 -0.17 -12.00 11.17
CA ALA A 36 -1.15 -12.85 10.50
C ALA A 36 -1.12 -12.66 8.98
N VAL A 37 -1.30 -13.74 8.21
CA VAL A 37 -1.36 -13.71 6.75
C VAL A 37 -2.79 -13.95 6.27
N VAL A 38 -3.42 -12.93 5.71
CA VAL A 38 -4.77 -12.96 5.17
C VAL A 38 -4.70 -13.24 3.67
N LYS A 39 -5.25 -14.38 3.25
CA LYS A 39 -5.10 -14.94 1.89
C LYS A 39 -6.26 -14.51 0.96
N THR A 40 -6.51 -13.22 0.85
CA THR A 40 -7.61 -12.68 0.04
C THR A 40 -7.18 -11.45 -0.74
N CYS A 41 -7.88 -11.15 -1.82
CA CYS A 41 -7.77 -9.86 -2.50
C CYS A 41 -8.69 -8.85 -1.83
N ILE A 42 -8.38 -7.57 -2.01
CA ILE A 42 -9.16 -6.47 -1.47
C ILE A 42 -9.82 -5.71 -2.60
N ALA A 43 -11.10 -5.37 -2.40
CA ALA A 43 -11.91 -4.59 -3.30
C ALA A 43 -12.80 -3.61 -2.51
N GLU A 44 -13.53 -2.76 -3.23
CA GLU A 44 -14.46 -1.77 -2.66
C GLU A 44 -15.69 -2.41 -2.00
N GLN A 45 -16.02 -3.62 -2.41
CA GLN A 45 -17.06 -4.46 -1.82
C GLN A 45 -16.71 -5.94 -2.01
N LYS A 46 -17.36 -6.80 -1.22
CA LYS A 46 -17.25 -8.25 -1.44
C LYS A 46 -17.76 -8.62 -2.82
N LYS A 47 -16.88 -9.14 -3.67
CA LYS A 47 -17.20 -9.57 -5.04
C LYS A 47 -16.22 -10.63 -5.53
N ASP A 48 -16.68 -11.42 -6.49
CA ASP A 48 -15.80 -12.31 -7.24
C ASP A 48 -15.07 -11.53 -8.33
N VAL A 49 -13.77 -11.79 -8.46
CA VAL A 49 -12.92 -11.16 -9.48
C VAL A 49 -12.11 -12.20 -10.21
N THR A 50 -11.65 -11.84 -11.41
CA THR A 50 -10.51 -12.51 -12.04
C THR A 50 -9.23 -11.89 -11.49
N PHE A 51 -8.43 -12.69 -10.78
CA PHE A 51 -7.12 -12.30 -10.29
C PHE A 51 -6.02 -12.91 -11.16
N VAL A 52 -4.99 -12.13 -11.46
CA VAL A 52 -3.84 -12.59 -12.25
C VAL A 52 -2.65 -12.83 -11.32
N LEU A 53 -2.23 -14.09 -11.18
CA LEU A 53 -1.04 -14.50 -10.44
C LEU A 53 0.19 -14.28 -11.32
N GLN A 54 0.83 -13.11 -11.21
CA GLN A 54 2.01 -12.73 -11.99
C GLN A 54 3.12 -12.13 -11.12
N GLY A 55 3.39 -12.80 -10.00
CA GLY A 55 4.38 -12.35 -9.04
C GLY A 55 4.15 -10.90 -8.60
N PRO A 56 5.17 -10.01 -8.67
CA PRO A 56 5.03 -8.61 -8.27
C PRO A 56 4.10 -7.81 -9.20
N PHE A 57 3.79 -8.30 -10.40
CA PHE A 57 2.87 -7.61 -11.33
C PHE A 57 1.44 -8.18 -11.30
N GLY A 58 1.15 -9.04 -10.31
CA GLY A 58 -0.16 -9.66 -10.13
C GLY A 58 -1.20 -8.66 -9.60
N GLY A 59 -2.49 -8.97 -9.75
CA GLY A 59 -3.55 -8.07 -9.31
C GLY A 59 -4.92 -8.43 -9.85
N ILE A 60 -5.93 -7.64 -9.47
CA ILE A 60 -7.29 -7.75 -10.00
C ILE A 60 -7.29 -7.33 -11.47
N GLU A 61 -7.67 -8.23 -12.39
CA GLU A 61 -7.48 -8.04 -13.83
C GLU A 61 -8.07 -6.73 -14.39
N SER A 62 -9.20 -6.28 -13.85
CA SER A 62 -9.85 -5.02 -14.26
C SER A 62 -9.11 -3.75 -13.79
N GLU A 63 -8.34 -3.84 -12.71
CA GLU A 63 -7.70 -2.70 -12.04
C GLU A 63 -6.21 -2.58 -12.34
N ARG A 64 -5.59 -3.60 -12.96
CA ARG A 64 -4.12 -3.67 -13.11
C ARG A 64 -3.52 -2.48 -13.87
N LYS A 65 -2.42 -1.94 -13.34
CA LYS A 65 -1.58 -0.88 -13.95
C LYS A 65 -1.02 -1.25 -15.33
N VAL A 66 -0.83 -2.54 -15.61
CA VAL A 66 -0.20 -3.03 -16.85
C VAL A 66 -1.18 -2.98 -18.03
N LEU A 67 -0.85 -2.17 -19.05
CA LEU A 67 -1.60 -2.08 -20.30
C LEU A 67 -1.85 -3.48 -20.92
N LYS A 68 -3.08 -3.72 -21.38
CA LYS A 68 -3.55 -4.97 -22.03
C LYS A 68 -2.62 -5.54 -23.12
N LYS A 69 -1.71 -4.74 -23.69
CA LYS A 69 -0.75 -5.15 -24.75
C LYS A 69 0.48 -5.91 -24.24
N THR A 70 0.84 -5.82 -22.96
CA THR A 70 1.93 -6.61 -22.33
C THR A 70 1.39 -7.68 -21.38
N ALA A 71 0.07 -7.81 -21.27
CA ALA A 71 -0.66 -8.75 -20.41
C ALA A 71 -0.60 -10.22 -20.88
N THR A 72 0.41 -10.60 -21.66
CA THR A 72 0.65 -11.99 -22.08
C THR A 72 1.46 -12.72 -21.00
N GLY A 73 0.88 -12.87 -19.80
CA GLY A 73 1.54 -13.58 -18.71
C GLY A 73 0.67 -13.70 -17.45
N GLY A 74 1.01 -14.67 -16.60
CA GLY A 74 0.34 -14.91 -15.32
C GLY A 74 -0.85 -15.88 -15.40
N LYS A 75 -1.02 -16.68 -14.34
CA LYS A 75 -2.14 -17.61 -14.21
C LYS A 75 -3.38 -16.85 -13.72
N ARG A 76 -4.50 -16.98 -14.42
CA ARG A 76 -5.79 -16.44 -13.99
C ARG A 76 -6.47 -17.38 -13.02
N THR A 77 -7.09 -16.81 -12.00
CA THR A 77 -7.91 -17.55 -11.05
C THR A 77 -9.08 -16.68 -10.60
N THR A 78 -10.19 -17.30 -10.25
CA THR A 78 -11.33 -16.61 -9.66
C THR A 78 -11.21 -16.69 -8.16
N MET A 79 -11.36 -15.56 -7.48
CA MET A 79 -11.39 -15.48 -6.02
C MET A 79 -12.39 -14.42 -5.55
N THR A 80 -12.94 -14.63 -4.36
CA THR A 80 -13.84 -13.67 -3.71
C THR A 80 -13.01 -12.69 -2.89
N CYS A 81 -12.95 -11.43 -3.32
CA CYS A 81 -12.30 -10.37 -2.55
C CYS A 81 -13.15 -9.98 -1.34
N GLN A 82 -12.49 -9.47 -0.30
CA GLN A 82 -13.12 -8.81 0.84
C GLN A 82 -12.88 -7.29 0.78
N THR A 83 -13.55 -6.53 1.63
CA THR A 83 -13.17 -5.13 1.88
C THR A 83 -12.06 -5.03 2.92
N LEU A 84 -11.36 -3.90 2.99
CA LEU A 84 -10.46 -3.64 4.12
C LEU A 84 -11.23 -3.63 5.45
N SER A 85 -12.46 -3.10 5.47
CA SER A 85 -13.31 -3.13 6.67
C SER A 85 -13.58 -4.54 7.17
N ASP A 86 -13.84 -5.50 6.28
CA ASP A 86 -14.05 -6.90 6.65
C ASP A 86 -12.80 -7.48 7.33
N VAL A 87 -11.61 -7.20 6.77
CA VAL A 87 -10.34 -7.66 7.35
C VAL A 87 -10.08 -6.99 8.69
N PHE A 88 -10.21 -5.67 8.78
CA PHE A 88 -10.00 -4.93 10.02
C PHE A 88 -10.94 -5.43 11.13
N LYS A 89 -12.22 -5.64 10.81
CA LYS A 89 -13.20 -6.19 11.75
C LYS A 89 -12.84 -7.60 12.20
N ALA A 90 -12.41 -8.48 11.29
CA ALA A 90 -12.03 -9.86 11.62
C ALA A 90 -10.79 -9.95 12.53
N HIS A 91 -9.96 -8.90 12.54
CA HIS A 91 -8.77 -8.78 13.37
C HIS A 91 -8.94 -7.78 14.54
N GLU A 92 -10.17 -7.32 14.80
CA GLU A 92 -10.48 -6.38 15.89
C GLU A 92 -9.66 -5.07 15.81
N MET A 93 -9.31 -4.65 14.59
CA MET A 93 -8.50 -3.46 14.32
C MET A 93 -9.41 -2.25 14.08
N THR A 94 -9.39 -1.28 14.98
CA THR A 94 -10.06 0.02 14.81
C THR A 94 -9.08 1.18 14.66
N HIS A 95 -7.80 0.92 14.89
CA HIS A 95 -6.72 1.88 14.76
C HIS A 95 -5.51 1.21 14.09
N ILE A 96 -4.88 1.92 13.17
CA ILE A 96 -3.75 1.45 12.38
C ILE A 96 -2.70 2.57 12.34
N ASP A 97 -1.54 2.35 12.94
CA ASP A 97 -0.47 3.36 12.93
C ASP A 97 0.10 3.58 11.52
N PHE A 98 0.25 2.50 10.75
CA PHE A 98 0.87 2.52 9.43
C PHE A 98 0.27 1.46 8.50
N MET A 99 -0.13 1.89 7.31
CA MET A 99 -0.58 1.01 6.23
C MET A 99 0.31 1.19 4.99
N SER A 100 0.92 0.10 4.53
CA SER A 100 1.56 0.03 3.22
C SER A 100 0.56 -0.52 2.21
N LEU A 101 0.20 0.28 1.20
CA LEU A 101 -0.78 -0.04 0.18
C LEU A 101 -0.12 -0.05 -1.21
N ASP A 102 0.20 -1.26 -1.66
CA ASP A 102 0.83 -1.53 -2.95
C ASP A 102 0.16 -2.79 -3.51
N VAL A 103 -0.81 -2.58 -4.41
CA VAL A 103 -1.73 -3.61 -4.90
C VAL A 103 -1.87 -3.59 -6.43
N GLU A 104 -0.89 -2.98 -7.10
CA GLU A 104 -0.71 -3.00 -8.55
C GLU A 104 -1.92 -2.44 -9.35
N GLY A 105 -2.61 -1.43 -8.80
CA GLY A 105 -3.67 -0.66 -9.48
C GLY A 105 -5.03 -0.63 -8.79
N ALA A 106 -5.25 -1.50 -7.79
CA ALA A 106 -6.50 -1.54 -7.03
C ALA A 106 -6.51 -0.61 -5.79
N GLU A 107 -5.58 0.36 -5.69
CA GLU A 107 -5.40 1.19 -4.50
C GLU A 107 -6.67 1.97 -4.14
N LEU A 108 -7.32 2.58 -5.14
CA LEU A 108 -8.58 3.31 -4.93
C LEU A 108 -9.68 2.39 -4.40
N ALA A 109 -9.89 1.24 -5.04
CA ALA A 109 -10.92 0.28 -4.65
C ALA A 109 -10.70 -0.23 -3.21
N CYS A 110 -9.44 -0.45 -2.82
CA CYS A 110 -9.11 -0.83 -1.44
C CYS A 110 -9.55 0.24 -0.43
N LEU A 111 -9.26 1.52 -0.71
CA LEU A 111 -9.60 2.64 0.16
C LEU A 111 -11.11 2.94 0.20
N GLU A 112 -11.83 2.71 -0.89
CA GLU A 112 -13.29 2.83 -0.96
C GLU A 112 -14.00 1.77 -0.10
N GLY A 113 -13.37 0.61 0.12
CA GLY A 113 -13.87 -0.44 1.00
C GLY A 113 -13.68 -0.19 2.51
N ILE A 114 -13.15 0.97 2.93
CA ILE A 114 -12.95 1.32 4.34
C ILE A 114 -14.16 2.09 4.90
N ASP A 115 -14.70 1.63 6.02
CA ASP A 115 -15.59 2.42 6.87
C ASP A 115 -14.77 3.36 7.77
N TRP A 116 -14.55 4.57 7.26
CA TRP A 116 -13.79 5.63 7.91
C TRP A 116 -14.43 6.17 9.21
N ASN A 117 -15.66 5.76 9.55
CA ASN A 117 -16.27 6.10 10.84
C ASN A 117 -15.86 5.13 11.95
N ILE A 118 -15.37 3.94 11.58
CA ILE A 118 -14.99 2.87 12.53
C ILE A 118 -13.48 2.79 12.66
N VAL A 119 -12.76 2.97 11.55
CA VAL A 119 -11.30 2.76 11.50
C VAL A 119 -10.58 4.08 11.30
N THR A 120 -9.53 4.27 12.09
CA THR A 120 -8.55 5.35 11.93
C THR A 120 -7.23 4.78 11.44
N ILE A 121 -6.56 5.51 10.55
CA ILE A 121 -5.23 5.16 10.06
C ILE A 121 -4.35 6.41 10.17
N ASP A 122 -3.23 6.33 10.86
CA ASP A 122 -2.40 7.51 11.10
C ASP A 122 -1.58 7.86 9.86
N THR A 123 -1.04 6.83 9.20
CA THR A 123 -0.20 6.99 8.01
C THR A 123 -0.48 5.92 6.96
N ILE A 124 -0.48 6.35 5.70
CA ILE A 124 -0.71 5.48 4.55
C ILE A 124 0.37 5.74 3.51
N LEU A 125 1.15 4.73 3.18
CA LEU A 125 2.07 4.75 2.05
C LEU A 125 1.36 4.11 0.86
N VAL A 126 1.15 4.86 -0.22
CA VAL A 126 0.48 4.37 -1.43
C VAL A 126 1.42 4.41 -2.63
N GLU A 127 1.47 3.34 -3.43
CA GLU A 127 2.15 3.39 -4.72
C GLU A 127 1.34 4.25 -5.73
N GLY A 128 1.75 5.51 -5.92
CA GLY A 128 1.00 6.57 -6.59
C GLY A 128 1.40 6.89 -8.03
N ASN A 129 1.79 5.89 -8.81
CA ASN A 129 2.40 6.11 -10.13
C ASN A 129 1.48 5.87 -11.33
N ASP A 130 0.17 5.72 -11.10
CA ASP A 130 -0.79 5.35 -12.12
C ASP A 130 -1.87 6.42 -12.37
N ASN A 131 -2.75 6.13 -13.33
CA ASN A 131 -3.84 7.03 -13.71
C ASN A 131 -4.93 7.16 -12.63
N SER A 132 -4.96 6.27 -11.64
CA SER A 132 -5.91 6.27 -10.53
C SER A 132 -5.45 7.15 -9.36
N PHE A 133 -4.15 7.45 -9.28
CA PHE A 133 -3.56 8.15 -8.15
C PHE A 133 -4.22 9.50 -7.83
N GLN A 134 -4.67 10.26 -8.82
CA GLN A 134 -5.40 11.51 -8.57
C GLN A 134 -6.64 11.27 -7.69
N LYS A 135 -7.43 10.24 -8.00
CA LYS A 135 -8.63 9.89 -7.23
C LYS A 135 -8.28 9.38 -5.83
N VAL A 136 -7.19 8.63 -5.71
CA VAL A 136 -6.64 8.22 -4.40
C VAL A 136 -6.31 9.44 -3.56
N ALA A 137 -5.57 10.40 -4.11
CA ALA A 137 -5.17 11.62 -3.42
C ALA A 137 -6.40 12.47 -3.02
N GLU A 138 -7.39 12.60 -3.91
CA GLU A 138 -8.65 13.29 -3.63
C GLU A 138 -9.42 12.61 -2.49
N LEU A 139 -9.57 11.28 -2.54
CA LEU A 139 -10.22 10.50 -1.50
C LEU A 139 -9.52 10.70 -0.15
N LEU A 140 -8.20 10.45 -0.08
CA LEU A 140 -7.45 10.60 1.17
C LEU A 140 -7.47 12.05 1.70
N THR A 141 -7.38 13.05 0.81
CA THR A 141 -7.51 14.46 1.24
C THR A 141 -8.88 14.73 1.85
N SER A 142 -9.96 14.20 1.26
CA SER A 142 -11.32 14.32 1.81
C SER A 142 -11.50 13.62 3.16
N ARG A 143 -10.63 12.66 3.49
CA ARG A 143 -10.58 11.95 4.78
C ARG A 143 -9.57 12.56 5.75
N GLY A 144 -9.08 13.77 5.49
CA GLY A 144 -8.24 14.50 6.44
C GLY A 144 -6.75 14.13 6.37
N TYR A 145 -6.29 13.47 5.31
CA TYR A 145 -4.87 13.22 5.11
C TYR A 145 -4.20 14.37 4.36
N VAL A 146 -2.88 14.48 4.56
CA VAL A 146 -1.99 15.38 3.84
C VAL A 146 -0.97 14.52 3.11
N ASN A 147 -0.75 14.79 1.82
CA ASN A 147 0.42 14.27 1.11
C ASN A 147 1.67 14.91 1.74
N ALA A 148 2.38 14.15 2.56
CA ALA A 148 3.45 14.66 3.42
C ALA A 148 4.82 14.57 2.74
N THR A 149 5.06 13.54 1.95
CA THR A 149 6.27 13.40 1.13
C THR A 149 6.06 12.34 0.04
N GLN A 150 6.88 12.39 -1.01
CA GLN A 150 6.89 11.44 -2.10
C GLN A 150 8.29 10.85 -2.26
N LEU A 151 8.37 9.53 -2.22
CA LEU A 151 9.61 8.78 -2.42
C LEU A 151 9.47 8.01 -3.73
N HIS A 152 9.97 8.59 -4.82
CA HIS A 152 9.82 8.03 -6.15
C HIS A 152 8.35 7.79 -6.54
N ARG A 153 7.89 6.54 -6.55
CA ARG A 153 6.53 6.15 -6.90
C ARG A 153 5.61 6.12 -5.69
N ASP A 154 6.17 6.09 -4.49
CA ASP A 154 5.44 5.93 -3.25
C ASP A 154 5.11 7.30 -2.65
N VAL A 155 3.87 7.49 -2.25
CA VAL A 155 3.39 8.73 -1.65
C VAL A 155 2.95 8.47 -0.22
N PHE A 156 3.54 9.21 0.72
CA PHE A 156 3.29 9.07 2.14
C PHE A 156 2.24 10.08 2.59
N PHE A 157 1.05 9.58 2.92
CA PHE A 157 -0.06 10.34 3.47
C PHE A 157 -0.05 10.26 4.99
N VAL A 158 -0.22 11.41 5.65
CA VAL A 158 -0.31 11.51 7.11
C VAL A 158 -1.62 12.17 7.49
N HIS A 159 -2.37 11.56 8.41
CA HIS A 159 -3.61 12.14 8.90
C HIS A 159 -3.35 13.43 9.68
N ARG A 160 -4.20 14.46 9.54
CA ARG A 160 -4.01 15.78 10.16
C ARG A 160 -3.99 15.75 11.69
N SER A 161 -4.56 14.71 12.32
CA SER A 161 -4.44 14.51 13.77
C SER A 161 -3.00 14.28 14.22
N MET A 162 -2.13 13.81 13.32
CA MET A 162 -0.73 13.48 13.61
C MET A 162 0.20 14.70 13.42
N ALA A 163 -0.16 15.83 14.02
CA ALA A 163 0.56 17.10 13.87
C ALA A 163 2.06 17.00 14.18
N GLY A 164 2.43 16.26 15.23
CA GLY A 164 3.83 16.04 15.59
C GLY A 164 4.62 15.23 14.54
N LEU A 165 3.95 14.30 13.85
CA LEU A 165 4.58 13.56 12.75
C LEU A 165 4.70 14.43 11.50
N LEU A 166 3.67 15.21 11.17
CA LEU A 166 3.71 16.18 10.07
C LEU A 166 4.89 17.15 10.23
N GLN A 167 5.10 17.69 11.44
CA GLN A 167 6.23 18.56 11.72
C GLN A 167 7.59 17.87 11.50
N LYS A 168 7.71 16.58 11.90
CA LYS A 168 8.93 15.79 11.66
C LYS A 168 9.18 15.56 10.18
N VAL A 169 8.13 15.24 9.41
CA VAL A 169 8.24 15.05 7.95
C VAL A 169 8.60 16.37 7.26
N GLU A 170 8.05 17.50 7.69
CA GLU A 170 8.40 18.82 7.17
C GLU A 170 9.89 19.13 7.40
N VAL A 171 10.40 18.89 8.61
CA VAL A 171 11.83 19.04 8.94
C VAL A 171 12.68 18.11 8.08
N TRP A 172 12.27 16.85 7.92
CA TRP A 172 12.97 15.88 7.09
C TRP A 172 13.05 16.30 5.62
N ASN A 173 11.93 16.76 5.05
CA ASN A 173 11.86 17.29 3.69
C ASN A 173 12.77 18.51 3.50
N ARG A 174 12.84 19.40 4.50
CA ARG A 174 13.66 20.61 4.41
C ARG A 174 15.16 20.35 4.60
N GLU A 175 15.54 19.46 5.51
CA GLU A 175 16.92 19.37 6.02
C GLU A 175 17.65 18.09 5.61
N VAL A 176 16.92 16.99 5.45
CA VAL A 176 17.52 15.66 5.17
C VAL A 176 17.42 15.34 3.68
N CYS A 177 16.26 15.59 3.08
CA CYS A 177 15.95 15.32 1.69
C CYS A 177 16.98 15.91 0.70
N PRO A 178 17.41 17.19 0.83
CA PRO A 178 18.41 17.76 -0.08
C PRO A 178 19.78 17.07 0.04
N ARG A 179 20.15 16.66 1.26
CA ARG A 179 21.42 15.96 1.53
C ARG A 179 21.42 14.55 0.95
N ILE A 180 20.27 13.86 1.00
CA ILE A 180 20.08 12.59 0.31
C ILE A 180 20.27 12.82 -1.19
N ASN A 181 19.57 13.80 -1.76
CA ASN A 181 19.65 14.12 -3.19
C ASN A 181 21.07 14.44 -3.66
N GLU A 182 21.86 15.17 -2.86
CA GLU A 182 23.27 15.45 -3.15
C GLU A 182 24.16 14.20 -3.09
N ALA A 183 23.87 13.29 -2.16
CA ALA A 183 24.61 12.02 -2.02
C ALA A 183 24.26 10.99 -3.11
N LEU A 184 23.12 11.14 -3.79
CA LEU A 184 22.73 10.26 -4.88
C LEU A 184 23.63 10.48 -6.09
N ARG A 185 24.15 9.38 -6.64
CA ARG A 185 24.90 9.43 -7.91
C ARG A 185 23.96 9.91 -9.03
N PRO A 186 24.48 10.58 -10.08
CA PRO A 186 23.66 11.13 -11.17
C PRO A 186 22.66 10.14 -11.81
N GLY A 187 22.96 8.83 -11.84
CA GLY A 187 22.05 7.78 -12.33
C GLY A 187 20.98 7.30 -11.33
N MET A 188 21.13 7.60 -10.04
CA MET A 188 20.20 7.23 -8.97
C MET A 188 19.17 8.32 -8.68
N ILE A 189 19.47 9.58 -9.04
CA ILE A 189 18.57 10.73 -8.81
C ILE A 189 17.18 10.48 -9.41
N ARG A 190 17.09 9.81 -10.56
CA ARG A 190 15.79 9.51 -11.20
C ARG A 190 14.90 8.55 -10.40
N TYR A 191 15.48 7.73 -9.52
CA TYR A 191 14.79 6.61 -8.86
C TYR A 191 14.67 6.76 -7.34
N TYR A 192 15.53 7.55 -6.73
CA TYR A 192 15.62 7.67 -5.27
C TYR A 192 15.63 9.12 -4.81
N SER A 193 15.44 10.08 -5.72
CA SER A 193 15.29 11.46 -5.31
C SER A 193 14.07 11.63 -4.46
N CYS A 194 14.29 12.45 -3.47
CA CYS A 194 13.35 12.92 -2.51
C CYS A 194 12.82 14.30 -3.01
N PRO A 195 11.61 14.75 -2.60
CA PRO A 195 10.91 15.89 -3.22
C PRO A 195 11.71 17.20 -3.29
#